data_AF-A0A7G9S0B3-F1
#
_entry.id   AF-A0A7G9S0B3-F1
#
_cell.length_a   1.000
_cell.length_b   1.000
_cell.length_c   1.000
_cell.angle_alpha   90.00
_cell.angle_beta   90.00
_cell.angle_gamma   90.00
#
_symmetry.space_group_name_H-M   'P 1'
#
loop_
_entity.id
_entity.type
_entity.pdbx_description
1 polymer ?
#
loop_
_entity_poly.entity_id
_entity_poly.type
_entity_poly.pdbx_seq_one_letter_code
_entity_poly.pdbx_strand_id
1 'polypeptide(L)'
;MKKYMLIIYMMVMVTIISGCAVNADADIEITYPKLNELNEEKEEPYRFDIEEVVEPLEEAGVIERESSVVSDGTSWIYAKTQDGIRGTKTTKYKRMYNSQGDLLSRVEIPNAAEVVESTPTIYESGQRAQADAYYNASRITRYGVNCAGCNMSEGGTGGTSAGIALGLDSVRQRDGSWKPGVTYEGYYIIATSSDVPLCSIVEISDHTVSGQGITPGVPFQAIVLDRGGAIQGSKIDLFAGSETDMLLSQGRRQDAKVKILSTNSRVRNNGQWDCGI
;
A
#
# COMPACT_ATOMS: atom_id res chain seq x y z
N MET A 1 99.18 65.87 -10.56
CA MET A 1 99.16 66.43 -11.94
C MET A 1 99.95 65.45 -12.81
N LYS A 2 99.48 64.78 -13.87
CA LYS A 2 98.25 64.77 -14.73
C LYS A 2 97.81 63.28 -14.91
N LYS A 3 96.60 62.79 -15.25
CA LYS A 3 95.29 63.28 -15.78
C LYS A 3 95.30 63.88 -17.20
N TYR A 4 94.77 63.25 -18.26
CA TYR A 4 94.05 61.96 -18.45
C TYR A 4 94.79 61.10 -19.53
N MET A 5 94.33 60.00 -20.17
CA MET A 5 93.04 59.33 -20.51
C MET A 5 93.20 57.79 -20.36
N LEU A 6 92.20 56.87 -20.34
CA LEU A 6 90.86 56.72 -20.96
C LEU A 6 90.93 56.19 -22.41
N ILE A 7 91.04 54.85 -22.60
CA ILE A 7 89.94 53.89 -22.83
C ILE A 7 89.14 54.19 -24.12
N ILE A 8 89.48 53.53 -25.23
CA ILE A 8 88.58 53.25 -26.36
C ILE A 8 88.99 51.89 -26.97
N TYR A 9 88.03 51.00 -27.25
CA TYR A 9 88.17 49.61 -27.75
C TYR A 9 88.98 48.66 -26.84
N MET A 10 88.46 47.56 -26.29
CA MET A 10 87.15 46.89 -26.42
C MET A 10 86.74 46.46 -27.83
N MET A 11 87.20 45.28 -28.26
CA MET A 11 86.42 44.30 -29.05
C MET A 11 87.22 43.00 -29.27
N VAL A 12 86.55 41.83 -29.20
CA VAL A 12 86.93 40.55 -29.88
C VAL A 12 88.27 39.89 -29.44
N MET A 13 88.37 38.61 -29.02
CA MET A 13 87.39 37.53 -28.80
C MET A 13 87.98 36.38 -27.93
N VAL A 14 87.11 35.50 -27.39
CA VAL A 14 87.15 34.00 -27.42
C VAL A 14 88.54 33.32 -27.48
N THR A 15 89.01 32.51 -26.50
CA THR A 15 88.64 31.11 -26.13
C THR A 15 88.82 30.07 -27.28
N ILE A 16 89.13 28.77 -27.09
CA ILE A 16 89.20 27.90 -25.90
C ILE A 16 90.17 26.68 -26.09
N ILE A 17 90.70 26.18 -24.96
CA ILE A 17 91.18 24.82 -24.57
C ILE A 17 91.20 23.66 -25.60
N SER A 18 92.35 22.97 -25.73
CA SER A 18 92.56 21.48 -25.63
C SER A 18 94.00 21.10 -26.02
N GLY A 19 94.62 20.00 -25.57
CA GLY A 19 94.23 19.02 -24.54
C GLY A 19 94.84 17.63 -24.80
N CYS A 20 95.62 17.07 -23.87
CA CYS A 20 96.02 15.64 -23.81
C CYS A 20 96.69 15.33 -22.46
N ALA A 21 96.28 14.24 -21.81
CA ALA A 21 96.95 13.60 -20.68
C ALA A 21 96.85 12.07 -20.85
N VAL A 22 97.79 11.31 -20.31
CA VAL A 22 97.96 9.88 -20.62
C VAL A 22 97.26 9.01 -19.57
N ASN A 23 96.49 8.02 -20.00
CA ASN A 23 95.84 7.06 -19.10
C ASN A 23 96.86 6.10 -18.48
N ALA A 24 96.62 5.74 -17.22
CA ALA A 24 97.12 4.51 -16.60
C ALA A 24 95.99 3.46 -16.59
N ASP A 25 96.37 2.18 -16.55
CA ASP A 25 95.46 1.06 -16.84
C ASP A 25 95.03 0.29 -15.57
N ALA A 26 94.03 -0.59 -15.73
CA ALA A 26 93.51 -1.55 -14.74
C ALA A 26 92.73 -0.99 -13.53
N ASP A 27 91.52 -0.46 -13.79
CA ASP A 27 90.44 -0.51 -12.79
C ASP A 27 89.99 -1.98 -12.56
N ILE A 28 89.69 -2.33 -11.30
CA ILE A 28 89.13 -3.65 -10.96
C ILE A 28 87.61 -3.57 -11.11
N GLU A 29 87.03 -4.38 -12.01
CA GLU A 29 85.58 -4.45 -12.20
C GLU A 29 84.88 -5.08 -10.99
N ILE A 30 84.50 -4.25 -10.01
CA ILE A 30 83.63 -4.65 -8.90
C ILE A 30 82.23 -4.85 -9.45
N THR A 31 81.93 -6.09 -9.86
CA THR A 31 80.60 -6.48 -10.33
C THR A 31 79.62 -6.54 -9.15
N TYR A 32 79.04 -5.38 -8.80
CA TYR A 32 77.87 -5.37 -7.93
C TYR A 32 76.77 -6.24 -8.54
N PRO A 33 76.14 -7.14 -7.77
CA PRO A 33 74.97 -7.84 -8.28
C PRO A 33 73.90 -6.80 -8.57
N LYS A 34 73.50 -6.67 -9.84
CA LYS A 34 72.29 -5.94 -10.18
C LYS A 34 71.16 -6.54 -9.36
N LEU A 35 70.45 -5.72 -8.59
CA LEU A 35 69.13 -6.14 -8.13
C LEU A 35 68.33 -6.42 -9.40
N ASN A 36 67.90 -7.66 -9.58
CA ASN A 36 66.72 -7.91 -10.39
C ASN A 36 65.61 -7.09 -9.74
N GLU A 37 64.91 -6.28 -10.54
CA GLU A 37 63.70 -5.60 -10.09
C GLU A 37 62.64 -6.68 -9.83
N LEU A 38 62.65 -7.19 -8.60
CA LEU A 38 61.57 -7.98 -8.05
C LEU A 38 60.36 -7.06 -7.91
N ASN A 39 59.61 -6.96 -9.00
CA ASN A 39 58.17 -6.75 -8.95
C ASN A 39 57.51 -7.99 -8.31
N GLU A 40 57.89 -8.27 -7.06
CA GLU A 40 56.98 -8.84 -6.09
C GLU A 40 55.89 -7.79 -5.86
N GLU A 41 54.88 -7.77 -6.74
CA GLU A 41 53.55 -7.37 -6.33
C GLU A 41 53.15 -8.33 -5.21
N LYS A 42 53.46 -7.95 -3.97
CA LYS A 42 53.08 -8.71 -2.79
C LYS A 42 51.58 -8.62 -2.67
N GLU A 43 50.90 -9.67 -3.15
CA GLU A 43 49.51 -9.94 -2.79
C GLU A 43 49.37 -9.70 -1.29
N GLU A 44 48.54 -8.72 -0.90
CA GLU A 44 48.39 -8.43 0.52
C GLU A 44 47.88 -9.69 1.23
N PRO A 45 48.45 -10.07 2.38
CA PRO A 45 48.17 -11.35 3.03
C PRO A 45 46.70 -11.51 3.43
N TYR A 46 45.92 -10.43 3.37
CA TYR A 46 44.49 -10.39 3.60
C TYR A 46 43.82 -9.48 2.58
N ARG A 47 42.62 -9.87 2.14
CA ARG A 47 41.70 -8.98 1.42
C ARG A 47 40.50 -8.63 2.29
N PHE A 48 39.87 -7.49 2.00
CA PHE A 48 38.62 -7.05 2.63
C PHE A 48 37.53 -6.87 1.58
N ASP A 49 36.28 -7.18 1.94
CA ASP A 49 35.09 -6.68 1.23
C ASP A 49 34.04 -6.15 2.21
N ILE A 50 33.07 -5.42 1.66
CA ILE A 50 31.89 -4.95 2.38
C ILE A 50 30.71 -5.79 1.91
N GLU A 51 30.05 -6.46 2.85
CA GLU A 51 28.78 -7.13 2.64
C GLU A 51 27.65 -6.23 3.13
N GLU A 52 26.63 -6.04 2.33
CA GLU A 52 25.41 -5.32 2.70
C GLU A 52 24.28 -6.33 2.88
N VAL A 53 23.70 -6.39 4.08
CA VAL A 53 22.54 -7.23 4.40
C VAL A 53 21.32 -6.33 4.53
N VAL A 54 20.35 -6.51 3.63
CA VAL A 54 19.10 -5.74 3.64
C VAL A 54 18.02 -6.55 4.36
N GLU A 55 17.56 -6.02 5.50
CA GLU A 55 16.52 -6.59 6.34
C GLU A 55 15.24 -5.74 6.20
N PRO A 56 14.04 -6.31 6.02
CA PRO A 56 12.80 -5.54 6.01
C PRO A 56 12.43 -5.09 7.44
N LEU A 57 11.98 -3.84 7.59
CA LEU A 57 11.47 -3.31 8.86
C LEU A 57 10.11 -3.93 9.23
N GLU A 58 9.45 -3.42 10.27
CA GLU A 58 8.06 -3.75 10.58
C GLU A 58 7.11 -3.34 9.43
N GLU A 59 5.95 -4.01 9.35
CA GLU A 59 4.97 -3.75 8.30
C GLU A 59 4.39 -2.34 8.37
N ALA A 60 3.97 -1.82 7.22
CA ALA A 60 3.40 -0.49 7.12
C ALA A 60 2.10 -0.38 7.95
N GLY A 61 2.14 0.41 9.02
CA GLY A 61 0.96 0.72 9.83
C GLY A 61 -0.16 1.38 9.02
N VAL A 62 -1.38 1.35 9.55
CA VAL A 62 -2.56 1.98 8.93
C VAL A 62 -2.90 3.28 9.65
N ILE A 63 -3.17 4.34 8.90
CA ILE A 63 -3.66 5.63 9.42
C ILE A 63 -5.00 5.96 8.77
N GLU A 64 -6.01 6.20 9.60
CA GLU A 64 -7.28 6.82 9.21
C GLU A 64 -7.20 8.34 9.42
N ARG A 65 -7.68 9.15 8.47
CA ARG A 65 -7.78 10.61 8.64
C ARG A 65 -9.00 11.21 7.96
N GLU A 66 -9.44 12.37 8.44
CA GLU A 66 -10.50 13.15 7.81
C GLU A 66 -9.99 13.93 6.59
N SER A 67 -10.70 13.85 5.47
CA SER A 67 -10.40 14.70 4.30
C SER A 67 -11.01 16.09 4.46
N SER A 68 -10.21 17.13 4.16
CA SER A 68 -10.69 18.51 4.08
C SER A 68 -11.38 18.86 2.75
N VAL A 69 -11.35 17.96 1.76
CA VAL A 69 -11.94 18.14 0.43
C VAL A 69 -12.82 16.95 0.08
N VAL A 70 -14.13 17.16 0.04
CA VAL A 70 -15.13 16.15 -0.34
C VAL A 70 -15.72 16.54 -1.71
N SER A 71 -14.92 16.39 -2.77
CA SER A 71 -15.42 16.55 -4.14
C SER A 71 -16.09 15.26 -4.58
N ASP A 72 -17.41 15.30 -4.76
CA ASP A 72 -18.27 14.19 -5.23
C ASP A 72 -18.24 12.89 -4.39
N GLY A 73 -17.64 12.89 -3.21
CA GLY A 73 -17.69 11.79 -2.24
C GLY A 73 -18.65 12.08 -1.08
N THR A 74 -18.57 11.29 0.00
CA THR A 74 -19.36 11.53 1.21
C THR A 74 -18.48 11.39 2.46
N SER A 75 -18.70 12.26 3.46
CA SER A 75 -17.77 12.44 4.60
C SER A 75 -17.63 11.23 5.52
N TRP A 76 -18.49 10.22 5.40
CA TRP A 76 -18.52 9.04 6.28
C TRP A 76 -18.04 7.75 5.61
N ILE A 77 -17.67 7.79 4.31
CA ILE A 77 -17.01 6.66 3.63
C ILE A 77 -15.50 6.91 3.61
N TYR A 78 -14.76 5.92 4.10
CA TYR A 78 -13.30 5.87 4.08
C TYR A 78 -12.82 4.95 2.96
N ALA A 79 -11.78 5.35 2.24
CA ALA A 79 -11.12 4.50 1.25
C ALA A 79 -9.60 4.74 1.23
N LYS A 80 -8.85 3.75 0.77
CA LYS A 80 -7.38 3.82 0.68
C LYS A 80 -6.96 4.86 -0.38
N THR A 81 -6.20 5.86 0.04
CA THR A 81 -5.61 6.89 -0.86
C THR A 81 -4.11 6.72 -1.05
N GLN A 82 -3.43 6.03 -0.13
CA GLN A 82 -2.01 5.72 -0.20
C GLN A 82 -1.75 4.27 0.24
N ASP A 83 -1.01 3.51 -0.57
CA ASP A 83 -0.45 2.22 -0.18
C ASP A 83 0.76 2.43 0.74
N GLY A 84 0.82 1.65 1.83
CA GLY A 84 1.95 1.66 2.74
C GLY A 84 3.15 0.91 2.16
N ILE A 85 4.33 1.52 2.20
CA ILE A 85 5.57 0.92 1.71
C ILE A 85 6.36 0.44 2.92
N ARG A 86 6.64 -0.87 2.97
CA ARG A 86 7.47 -1.47 4.02
C ARG A 86 8.93 -1.03 3.85
N GLY A 87 9.48 -0.44 4.90
CA GLY A 87 10.85 0.06 4.93
C GLY A 87 11.91 -1.04 5.06
N THR A 88 13.18 -0.64 5.00
CA THR A 88 14.34 -1.55 5.09
C THR A 88 15.45 -0.97 5.95
N LYS A 89 16.25 -1.87 6.54
CA LYS A 89 17.53 -1.58 7.18
C LYS A 89 18.63 -2.30 6.41
N THR A 90 19.58 -1.54 5.86
CA THR A 90 20.80 -2.08 5.25
C THR A 90 21.92 -2.08 6.29
N THR A 91 22.25 -3.25 6.83
CA THR A 91 23.33 -3.44 7.80
C THR A 91 24.61 -3.83 7.07
N LYS A 92 25.70 -3.07 7.26
CA LYS A 92 26.97 -3.27 6.53
C LYS A 92 28.00 -3.99 7.38
N TYR A 93 28.63 -5.02 6.81
CA TYR A 93 29.62 -5.87 7.48
C TYR A 93 30.95 -5.80 6.74
N LYS A 94 32.04 -5.51 7.47
CA LYS A 94 33.40 -5.67 6.95
C LYS A 94 33.79 -7.14 7.09
N ARG A 95 34.06 -7.79 5.97
CA ARG A 95 34.57 -9.17 5.90
C ARG A 95 36.07 -9.15 5.59
N MET A 96 36.79 -10.12 6.14
CA MET A 96 38.25 -10.27 6.03
C MET A 96 38.59 -11.71 5.67
N TYR A 97 39.52 -11.90 4.74
CA TYR A 97 39.90 -13.21 4.21
C TYR A 97 41.41 -13.37 4.17
N ASN A 98 41.91 -14.61 4.18
CA ASN A 98 43.31 -14.94 3.87
C ASN A 98 43.56 -14.92 2.34
N SER A 99 44.81 -15.15 1.93
CA SER A 99 45.19 -15.30 0.52
C SER A 99 44.63 -16.56 -0.15
N GLN A 100 44.24 -17.59 0.61
CA GLN A 100 43.49 -18.75 0.09
C GLN A 100 42.02 -18.41 -0.24
N GLY A 101 41.48 -17.29 0.24
CA GLY A 101 40.09 -16.87 0.05
C GLY A 101 39.10 -17.32 1.14
N ASP A 102 39.57 -17.97 2.21
CA ASP A 102 38.76 -18.35 3.37
C ASP A 102 38.33 -17.13 4.18
N LEU A 103 37.09 -17.12 4.67
CA LEU A 103 36.58 -16.05 5.54
C LEU A 103 37.16 -16.17 6.96
N LEU A 104 38.00 -15.21 7.36
CA LEU A 104 38.60 -15.14 8.68
C LEU A 104 37.73 -14.40 9.70
N SER A 105 37.00 -13.36 9.26
CA SER A 105 36.19 -12.53 10.14
C SER A 105 35.07 -11.79 9.39
N ARG A 106 33.97 -11.51 10.10
CA ARG A 106 32.81 -10.73 9.67
C ARG A 106 32.37 -9.86 10.84
N VAL A 107 32.56 -8.55 10.74
CA VAL A 107 32.27 -7.59 11.82
C VAL A 107 31.34 -6.50 11.30
N GLU A 108 30.30 -6.18 12.06
CA GLU A 108 29.37 -5.08 11.73
C GLU A 108 30.12 -3.74 11.76
N ILE A 109 29.87 -2.88 10.77
CA ILE A 109 30.47 -1.55 10.71
C ILE A 109 29.58 -0.61 11.54
N PRO A 110 30.02 -0.16 12.74
CA PRO A 110 29.16 0.58 13.65
C PRO A 110 28.77 1.93 13.05
N ASN A 111 27.49 2.31 13.22
CA ASN A 111 26.89 3.53 12.68
C ASN A 111 26.89 3.65 11.14
N ALA A 112 27.20 2.58 10.39
CA ALA A 112 27.11 2.53 8.93
C ALA A 112 25.84 1.82 8.40
N ALA A 113 24.86 1.57 9.28
CA ALA A 113 23.57 1.04 8.88
C ALA A 113 22.69 2.16 8.28
N GLU A 114 22.13 1.90 7.11
CA GLU A 114 21.19 2.82 6.43
C GLU A 114 19.76 2.35 6.71
N VAL A 115 18.86 3.27 7.05
CA VAL A 115 17.45 2.96 7.37
C VAL A 115 16.54 3.76 6.46
N VAL A 116 15.65 3.07 5.76
CA VAL A 116 14.54 3.64 5.00
C VAL A 116 13.26 3.29 5.76
N GLU A 117 12.65 4.29 6.39
CA GLU A 117 11.47 4.10 7.24
C GLU A 117 10.23 3.58 6.47
N SER A 118 9.39 2.79 7.14
CA SER A 118 8.11 2.34 6.58
C SER A 118 7.14 3.52 6.43
N THR A 119 6.52 3.68 5.25
CA THR A 119 5.42 4.63 5.05
C THR A 119 4.07 3.95 5.35
N PRO A 120 3.12 4.62 6.02
CA PRO A 120 1.85 4.00 6.38
C PRO A 120 0.90 3.87 5.19
N THR A 121 0.00 2.88 5.26
CA THR A 121 -1.20 2.84 4.42
C THR A 121 -2.18 3.89 4.93
N ILE A 122 -2.69 4.76 4.06
CA ILE A 122 -3.60 5.84 4.45
C ILE A 122 -5.00 5.58 3.90
N TYR A 123 -5.98 5.61 4.81
CA TYR A 123 -7.39 5.69 4.51
C TYR A 123 -7.90 7.10 4.85
N GLU A 124 -8.61 7.71 3.92
CA GLU A 124 -9.18 9.04 4.10
C GLU A 124 -10.69 8.99 4.03
N SER A 125 -11.37 9.82 4.83
CA SER A 125 -12.80 10.07 4.70
C SER A 125 -13.13 10.87 3.44
N GLY A 126 -14.42 11.17 3.21
CA GLY A 126 -14.84 12.01 2.09
C GLY A 126 -14.84 11.31 0.74
N GLN A 127 -14.77 9.98 0.71
CA GLN A 127 -14.59 9.20 -0.51
C GLN A 127 -15.91 8.81 -1.15
N ARG A 128 -15.85 8.35 -2.41
CA ARG A 128 -16.98 7.69 -3.08
C ARG A 128 -17.07 6.23 -2.62
N ALA A 129 -18.27 5.67 -2.68
CA ALA A 129 -18.48 4.22 -2.58
C ALA A 129 -17.77 3.48 -3.73
N GLN A 130 -16.81 2.62 -3.39
CA GLN A 130 -16.01 1.80 -4.30
C GLN A 130 -15.58 0.51 -3.59
N ALA A 131 -15.03 -0.47 -4.31
CA ALA A 131 -14.49 -1.68 -3.69
C ALA A 131 -13.37 -1.34 -2.67
N ASP A 132 -13.30 -2.14 -1.60
CA ASP A 132 -12.40 -1.97 -0.44
C ASP A 132 -12.58 -0.68 0.39
N ALA A 133 -13.49 0.22 0.01
CA ALA A 133 -13.94 1.30 0.88
C ALA A 133 -14.81 0.74 2.04
N TYR A 134 -14.85 1.44 3.17
CA TYR A 134 -15.66 1.05 4.33
C TYR A 134 -16.25 2.24 5.07
N TYR A 135 -17.18 1.96 5.97
CA TYR A 135 -17.75 2.92 6.90
C TYR A 135 -18.24 2.26 8.19
N ASN A 136 -18.32 3.07 9.25
CA ASN A 136 -19.01 2.70 10.49
C ASN A 136 -20.49 3.07 10.35
N ALA A 137 -21.37 2.07 10.35
CA ALA A 137 -22.80 2.29 10.26
C ALA A 137 -23.33 2.84 11.59
N SER A 138 -23.84 4.08 11.55
CA SER A 138 -24.34 4.79 12.75
C SER A 138 -25.64 4.20 13.30
N ARG A 139 -26.36 3.43 12.48
CA ARG A 139 -27.45 2.54 12.91
C ARG A 139 -27.72 1.46 11.87
N ILE A 140 -27.91 0.22 12.32
CA ILE A 140 -28.68 -0.82 11.66
C ILE A 140 -30.09 -0.91 12.26
N THR A 141 -31.10 -0.76 11.42
CA THR A 141 -32.51 -1.04 11.73
C THR A 141 -33.01 -2.27 10.95
N ARG A 142 -34.29 -2.59 11.09
CA ARG A 142 -34.96 -3.63 10.31
C ARG A 142 -36.28 -3.09 9.77
N TYR A 143 -36.63 -3.46 8.53
CA TYR A 143 -37.92 -3.12 7.91
C TYR A 143 -38.59 -4.36 7.32
N GLY A 144 -39.92 -4.32 7.22
CA GLY A 144 -40.73 -5.30 6.50
C GLY A 144 -41.25 -4.77 5.17
N VAL A 145 -41.74 -5.65 4.29
CA VAL A 145 -42.35 -5.25 3.01
C VAL A 145 -43.62 -4.40 3.21
N ASN A 146 -44.28 -4.57 4.36
CA ASN A 146 -45.46 -3.84 4.83
C ASN A 146 -45.11 -2.58 5.66
N CYS A 147 -43.90 -2.03 5.55
CA CYS A 147 -43.48 -0.90 6.37
C CYS A 147 -44.34 0.36 6.21
N ALA A 148 -44.32 1.23 7.21
CA ALA A 148 -44.93 2.56 7.13
C ALA A 148 -44.28 3.41 6.03
N GLY A 149 -44.90 3.43 4.84
CA GLY A 149 -44.39 4.10 3.63
C GLY A 149 -43.92 3.13 2.53
N CYS A 150 -43.89 1.83 2.80
CA CYS A 150 -43.68 0.80 1.78
C CYS A 150 -44.96 0.60 0.96
N ASN A 151 -44.82 0.51 -0.37
CA ASN A 151 -45.95 0.26 -1.28
C ASN A 151 -46.22 -1.25 -1.43
N MET A 152 -46.72 -1.88 -0.37
CA MET A 152 -47.17 -3.28 -0.44
C MET A 152 -48.54 -3.38 -1.12
N SER A 153 -48.70 -4.35 -2.01
CA SER A 153 -49.96 -4.75 -2.61
C SER A 153 -50.83 -5.58 -1.66
N GLU A 154 -52.14 -5.68 -1.97
CA GLU A 154 -53.08 -6.57 -1.25
C GLU A 154 -52.62 -8.04 -1.25
N GLY A 155 -51.84 -8.45 -2.24
CA GLY A 155 -51.23 -9.79 -2.34
C GLY A 155 -49.98 -10.00 -1.48
N GLY A 156 -49.70 -9.11 -0.52
CA GLY A 156 -48.57 -9.26 0.42
C GLY A 156 -47.18 -9.06 -0.19
N THR A 157 -47.10 -8.44 -1.37
CA THR A 157 -45.82 -8.21 -2.07
C THR A 157 -45.58 -6.74 -2.39
N GLY A 158 -44.33 -6.32 -2.33
CA GLY A 158 -43.84 -4.98 -2.67
C GLY A 158 -42.59 -5.06 -3.55
N GLY A 159 -41.94 -3.93 -3.81
CA GLY A 159 -40.73 -3.88 -4.63
C GLY A 159 -39.73 -2.85 -4.13
N THR A 160 -38.45 -3.20 -4.19
CA THR A 160 -37.35 -2.31 -3.80
C THR A 160 -37.06 -1.25 -4.86
N SER A 161 -36.28 -0.23 -4.50
CA SER A 161 -35.72 0.77 -5.43
C SER A 161 -34.90 0.15 -6.58
N ALA A 162 -34.31 -1.04 -6.37
CA ALA A 162 -33.64 -1.83 -7.41
C ALA A 162 -34.61 -2.67 -8.29
N GLY A 163 -35.92 -2.65 -8.02
CA GLY A 163 -36.92 -3.40 -8.77
C GLY A 163 -36.96 -4.90 -8.45
N ILE A 164 -36.32 -5.32 -7.35
CA ILE A 164 -36.45 -6.68 -6.81
C ILE A 164 -37.75 -6.76 -6.02
N ALA A 165 -38.53 -7.82 -6.21
CA ALA A 165 -39.81 -7.97 -5.52
C ALA A 165 -39.62 -8.69 -4.18
N LEU A 166 -40.32 -8.21 -3.15
CA LEU A 166 -40.31 -8.72 -1.79
C LEU A 166 -41.70 -9.22 -1.42
N GLY A 167 -41.78 -10.25 -0.60
CA GLY A 167 -43.00 -10.75 0.05
C GLY A 167 -42.88 -10.66 1.56
N LEU A 168 -43.90 -11.13 2.30
CA LEU A 168 -43.87 -11.14 3.77
C LEU A 168 -42.79 -12.06 4.36
N ASP A 169 -42.40 -13.09 3.61
CA ASP A 169 -41.52 -14.18 4.04
C ASP A 169 -40.51 -14.64 2.96
N SER A 170 -40.42 -13.92 1.84
CA SER A 170 -39.83 -14.42 0.60
C SER A 170 -39.35 -13.31 -0.35
N VAL A 171 -38.48 -13.66 -1.30
CA VAL A 171 -37.82 -12.73 -2.24
C VAL A 171 -37.82 -13.27 -3.66
N ARG A 172 -38.18 -12.43 -4.65
CA ARG A 172 -38.00 -12.71 -6.08
C ARG A 172 -36.52 -12.66 -6.46
N GLN A 173 -36.04 -13.77 -7.00
CA GLN A 173 -34.66 -14.00 -7.44
C GLN A 173 -34.45 -13.52 -8.88
N ARG A 174 -33.20 -13.54 -9.36
CA ARG A 174 -32.80 -13.05 -10.69
C ARG A 174 -33.47 -13.78 -11.86
N ASP A 175 -33.77 -15.06 -11.67
CA ASP A 175 -34.44 -15.94 -12.63
C ASP A 175 -35.98 -15.78 -12.62
N GLY A 176 -36.52 -14.93 -11.74
CA GLY A 176 -37.95 -14.74 -11.53
C GLY A 176 -38.59 -15.74 -10.56
N SER A 177 -37.84 -16.72 -10.04
CA SER A 177 -38.32 -17.61 -8.97
C SER A 177 -38.51 -16.85 -7.66
N TRP A 178 -39.36 -17.37 -6.78
CA TRP A 178 -39.48 -16.89 -5.40
C TRP A 178 -38.80 -17.90 -4.46
N LYS A 179 -37.91 -17.43 -3.59
CA LYS A 179 -37.30 -18.22 -2.51
C LYS A 179 -37.78 -17.70 -1.15
N PRO A 180 -38.14 -18.58 -0.20
CA PRO A 180 -38.37 -18.17 1.19
C PRO A 180 -37.12 -17.56 1.84
N GLY A 181 -37.33 -16.75 2.87
CA GLY A 181 -36.31 -16.00 3.57
C GLY A 181 -36.16 -14.56 3.08
N VAL A 182 -35.03 -13.94 3.45
CA VAL A 182 -34.78 -12.49 3.32
C VAL A 182 -33.59 -12.16 2.41
N THR A 183 -33.22 -13.10 1.52
CA THR A 183 -32.00 -13.02 0.70
C THR A 183 -32.28 -13.01 -0.81
N TYR A 184 -31.45 -12.29 -1.54
CA TYR A 184 -31.44 -12.20 -3.00
C TYR A 184 -30.11 -12.77 -3.52
N GLU A 185 -30.15 -13.86 -4.28
CA GLU A 185 -28.96 -14.61 -4.74
C GLU A 185 -27.97 -14.97 -3.61
N GLY A 186 -28.49 -15.20 -2.40
CA GLY A 186 -27.70 -15.53 -1.19
C GLY A 186 -27.29 -14.32 -0.34
N TYR A 187 -27.38 -13.10 -0.85
CA TYR A 187 -27.06 -11.87 -0.12
C TYR A 187 -28.27 -11.35 0.67
N TYR A 188 -28.06 -10.90 1.91
CA TYR A 188 -29.12 -10.24 2.70
C TYR A 188 -29.45 -8.86 2.13
N ILE A 189 -30.70 -8.44 2.22
CA ILE A 189 -31.17 -7.22 1.52
C ILE A 189 -31.11 -6.00 2.45
N ILE A 190 -30.40 -4.94 2.05
CA ILE A 190 -30.37 -3.67 2.79
C ILE A 190 -30.88 -2.47 2.00
N ALA A 191 -31.42 -1.50 2.73
CA ALA A 191 -31.57 -0.11 2.30
C ALA A 191 -30.46 0.77 2.91
N THR A 192 -29.98 1.78 2.18
CA THR A 192 -29.02 2.78 2.69
C THR A 192 -29.03 4.07 1.85
N SER A 193 -28.22 5.08 2.22
CA SER A 193 -28.04 6.35 1.52
C SER A 193 -27.73 6.17 0.03
N SER A 194 -28.16 7.12 -0.79
CA SER A 194 -27.82 7.20 -2.22
C SER A 194 -26.32 7.19 -2.50
N ASP A 195 -25.50 7.59 -1.53
CA ASP A 195 -24.03 7.63 -1.60
C ASP A 195 -23.40 6.26 -1.88
N VAL A 196 -24.08 5.17 -1.49
CA VAL A 196 -23.71 3.79 -1.86
C VAL A 196 -24.65 3.32 -2.97
N PRO A 197 -24.15 3.01 -4.18
CA PRO A 197 -24.98 2.60 -5.33
C PRO A 197 -25.92 1.43 -5.04
N LEU A 198 -27.04 1.39 -5.78
CA LEU A 198 -27.87 0.18 -5.83
C LEU A 198 -27.06 -0.95 -6.46
N CYS A 199 -27.33 -2.19 -6.04
CA CYS A 199 -26.62 -3.41 -6.41
C CYS A 199 -25.17 -3.52 -5.90
N SER A 200 -24.68 -2.58 -5.07
CA SER A 200 -23.44 -2.77 -4.32
C SER A 200 -23.54 -3.95 -3.36
N ILE A 201 -22.52 -4.83 -3.36
CA ILE A 201 -22.36 -5.88 -2.35
C ILE A 201 -21.48 -5.33 -1.24
N VAL A 202 -21.89 -5.57 0.00
CA VAL A 202 -21.17 -5.18 1.22
C VAL A 202 -21.02 -6.36 2.16
N GLU A 203 -19.99 -6.33 3.00
CA GLU A 203 -19.88 -7.17 4.19
C GLU A 203 -20.23 -6.34 5.42
N ILE A 204 -21.14 -6.86 6.25
CA ILE A 204 -21.54 -6.28 7.53
C ILE A 204 -20.90 -7.11 8.64
N SER A 205 -20.06 -6.49 9.46
CA SER A 205 -19.37 -7.10 10.60
C SER A 205 -19.61 -6.30 11.88
N ASP A 206 -19.22 -6.87 13.03
CA ASP A 206 -19.37 -6.21 14.35
C ASP A 206 -20.82 -5.72 14.62
N HIS A 207 -21.82 -6.55 14.34
CA HIS A 207 -23.26 -6.26 14.53
C HIS A 207 -23.89 -7.13 15.62
N THR A 208 -25.11 -6.78 16.05
CA THR A 208 -25.93 -7.61 16.94
C THR A 208 -27.24 -8.13 16.31
N VAL A 209 -27.33 -8.10 14.97
CA VAL A 209 -28.36 -8.84 14.20
C VAL A 209 -28.26 -10.34 14.48
N SER A 210 -29.40 -11.04 14.54
CA SER A 210 -29.48 -12.51 14.45
C SER A 210 -30.74 -13.01 13.73
N GLY A 211 -30.73 -14.24 13.24
CA GLY A 211 -31.86 -14.88 12.56
C GLY A 211 -31.59 -15.17 11.09
N GLN A 212 -32.38 -16.08 10.48
CA GLN A 212 -32.25 -16.54 9.08
C GLN A 212 -30.86 -17.06 8.66
N GLY A 213 -29.96 -17.32 9.62
CA GLY A 213 -28.56 -17.71 9.39
C GLY A 213 -27.54 -16.70 9.94
N ILE A 214 -27.94 -15.45 10.19
CA ILE A 214 -27.08 -14.43 10.82
C ILE A 214 -26.84 -14.79 12.30
N THR A 215 -25.57 -14.75 12.71
CA THR A 215 -25.13 -14.91 14.10
C THR A 215 -24.43 -13.62 14.57
N PRO A 216 -24.74 -13.06 15.77
CA PRO A 216 -24.12 -11.82 16.25
C PRO A 216 -22.60 -11.88 16.24
N GLY A 217 -21.95 -10.82 15.76
CA GLY A 217 -20.50 -10.72 15.63
C GLY A 217 -19.85 -11.55 14.50
N VAL A 218 -20.59 -12.44 13.83
CA VAL A 218 -20.09 -13.22 12.68
C VAL A 218 -20.46 -12.48 11.38
N PRO A 219 -19.48 -12.00 10.58
CA PRO A 219 -19.76 -11.21 9.39
C PRO A 219 -20.70 -11.90 8.39
N PHE A 220 -21.58 -11.12 7.76
CA PHE A 220 -22.45 -11.59 6.69
C PHE A 220 -22.44 -10.62 5.50
N GLN A 221 -22.72 -11.15 4.30
CA GLN A 221 -22.74 -10.35 3.08
C GLN A 221 -24.17 -9.91 2.72
N ALA A 222 -24.30 -8.64 2.35
CA ALA A 222 -25.55 -8.00 2.00
C ALA A 222 -25.45 -7.25 0.67
N ILE A 223 -26.60 -6.97 0.06
CA ILE A 223 -26.72 -6.25 -1.20
C ILE A 223 -27.67 -5.05 -1.05
N VAL A 224 -27.24 -3.89 -1.55
CA VAL A 224 -27.98 -2.63 -1.49
C VAL A 224 -29.07 -2.64 -2.55
N LEU A 225 -30.30 -3.00 -2.20
CA LEU A 225 -31.43 -3.03 -3.13
C LEU A 225 -32.40 -1.87 -2.95
N ASP A 226 -32.41 -1.21 -1.79
CA ASP A 226 -33.46 -0.24 -1.49
C ASP A 226 -32.99 1.09 -0.86
N ARG A 227 -33.94 2.01 -0.69
CA ARG A 227 -33.77 3.36 -0.15
C ARG A 227 -34.89 3.65 0.84
N GLY A 228 -34.55 4.26 1.98
CA GLY A 228 -35.54 4.75 2.95
C GLY A 228 -35.40 6.25 3.18
N GLY A 229 -36.51 6.98 3.26
CA GLY A 229 -36.49 8.43 3.52
C GLY A 229 -35.80 8.81 4.84
N ALA A 230 -35.87 7.94 5.85
CA ALA A 230 -35.18 8.10 7.14
C ALA A 230 -33.75 7.50 7.16
N ILE A 231 -33.38 6.72 6.15
CA ILE A 231 -32.15 5.92 6.06
C ILE A 231 -31.14 6.66 5.17
N GLN A 232 -30.49 7.63 5.79
CA GLN A 232 -29.62 8.63 5.16
C GLN A 232 -28.28 8.71 5.92
N GLY A 233 -27.20 9.08 5.22
CA GLY A 233 -25.83 8.94 5.74
C GLY A 233 -25.46 7.47 5.98
N SER A 234 -24.58 7.19 6.94
CA SER A 234 -24.11 5.83 7.24
C SER A 234 -25.14 4.85 7.83
N LYS A 235 -26.44 5.16 7.78
CA LYS A 235 -27.48 4.25 8.25
C LYS A 235 -27.71 3.12 7.26
N ILE A 236 -28.01 1.93 7.78
CA ILE A 236 -28.46 0.77 7.01
C ILE A 236 -29.75 0.23 7.62
N ASP A 237 -30.63 -0.30 6.78
CA ASP A 237 -31.90 -0.89 7.19
C ASP A 237 -32.02 -2.28 6.57
N LEU A 238 -32.22 -3.31 7.39
CA LEU A 238 -32.12 -4.71 6.97
C LEU A 238 -33.51 -5.30 6.75
N PHE A 239 -33.74 -5.88 5.56
CA PHE A 239 -35.03 -6.50 5.25
C PHE A 239 -35.26 -7.72 6.15
N ALA A 240 -36.42 -7.76 6.81
CA ALA A 240 -36.75 -8.77 7.83
C ALA A 240 -38.08 -9.51 7.55
N GLY A 241 -38.62 -9.45 6.32
CA GLY A 241 -39.92 -10.06 5.98
C GLY A 241 -41.08 -9.12 6.28
N SER A 242 -41.77 -9.31 7.40
CA SER A 242 -42.89 -8.47 7.86
C SER A 242 -42.49 -7.60 9.06
N GLU A 243 -43.04 -6.38 9.19
CA GLU A 243 -42.90 -5.58 10.41
C GLU A 243 -43.63 -6.20 11.61
N THR A 244 -44.71 -6.96 11.37
CA THR A 244 -45.49 -7.61 12.43
C THR A 244 -44.92 -8.96 12.87
N ASP A 245 -44.07 -9.56 12.05
CA ASP A 245 -43.37 -10.81 12.32
C ASP A 245 -42.00 -10.78 11.63
N MET A 246 -41.03 -10.16 12.32
CA MET A 246 -39.69 -9.92 11.77
C MET A 246 -38.83 -11.17 11.90
N LEU A 247 -38.48 -11.76 10.76
CA LEU A 247 -37.63 -12.96 10.64
C LEU A 247 -36.19 -12.77 11.16
N LEU A 248 -35.77 -11.51 11.39
CA LEU A 248 -34.49 -11.11 11.96
C LEU A 248 -34.72 -10.35 13.26
N SER A 249 -33.89 -10.59 14.27
CA SER A 249 -33.83 -9.80 15.51
C SER A 249 -32.60 -8.88 15.54
N GLN A 250 -32.64 -7.86 16.40
CA GLN A 250 -31.56 -6.88 16.57
C GLN A 250 -31.33 -6.64 18.07
N GLY A 251 -30.10 -6.80 18.52
CA GLY A 251 -29.70 -6.49 19.90
C GLY A 251 -29.63 -4.99 20.21
N ARG A 252 -29.37 -4.67 21.49
CA ARG A 252 -29.36 -3.28 22.01
C ARG A 252 -28.30 -2.39 21.36
N ARG A 253 -27.15 -2.93 20.93
CA ARG A 253 -26.12 -2.21 20.18
C ARG A 253 -26.51 -2.20 18.71
N GLN A 254 -26.66 -1.00 18.13
CA GLN A 254 -27.19 -0.82 16.77
C GLN A 254 -26.16 -0.25 15.79
N ASP A 255 -24.93 -0.01 16.20
CA ASP A 255 -23.80 0.22 15.31
C ASP A 255 -23.31 -1.10 14.66
N ALA A 256 -22.66 -0.97 13.50
CA ALA A 256 -22.01 -2.07 12.78
C ALA A 256 -20.86 -1.53 11.90
N LYS A 257 -19.96 -2.39 11.43
CA LYS A 257 -18.94 -2.06 10.44
C LYS A 257 -19.37 -2.55 9.07
N VAL A 258 -19.18 -1.75 8.03
CA VAL A 258 -19.59 -2.09 6.66
C VAL A 258 -18.42 -1.90 5.71
N LYS A 259 -17.98 -2.97 5.04
CA LYS A 259 -17.00 -2.93 3.95
C LYS A 259 -17.71 -3.11 2.62
N ILE A 260 -17.41 -2.27 1.64
CA ILE A 260 -17.93 -2.40 0.27
C ILE A 260 -17.05 -3.40 -0.48
N LEU A 261 -17.63 -4.50 -0.93
CA LEU A 261 -16.93 -5.56 -1.66
C LEU A 261 -16.96 -5.32 -3.18
N SER A 262 -18.10 -4.87 -3.71
CA SER A 262 -18.22 -4.47 -5.12
C SER A 262 -19.34 -3.45 -5.34
N THR A 263 -19.26 -2.71 -6.44
CA THR A 263 -20.29 -1.79 -6.92
C THR A 263 -20.82 -2.29 -8.25
N ASN A 264 -21.86 -3.12 -8.23
CA ASN A 264 -22.51 -3.63 -9.45
C ASN A 264 -23.53 -2.60 -9.98
N SER A 265 -24.22 -2.92 -11.07
CA SER A 265 -25.22 -2.04 -11.68
C SER A 265 -26.56 -2.74 -11.84
N ARG A 266 -27.66 -2.01 -11.65
CA ARG A 266 -29.01 -2.51 -11.93
C ARG A 266 -29.19 -2.70 -13.43
N VAL A 267 -29.38 -3.94 -13.87
CA VAL A 267 -29.58 -4.33 -15.27
C VAL A 267 -30.99 -4.86 -15.51
N ARG A 268 -31.43 -4.91 -16.77
CA ARG A 268 -32.78 -5.39 -17.12
C ARG A 268 -32.70 -6.66 -17.96
N ASN A 269 -33.24 -7.75 -17.43
CA ASN A 269 -33.17 -9.09 -18.00
C ASN A 269 -34.58 -9.67 -18.16
N ASN A 270 -34.92 -10.16 -19.35
CA ASN A 270 -36.27 -10.65 -19.71
C ASN A 270 -37.43 -9.72 -19.26
N GLY A 271 -37.20 -8.41 -19.33
CA GLY A 271 -38.15 -7.37 -18.93
C GLY A 271 -38.21 -7.05 -17.43
N GLN A 272 -37.62 -7.88 -16.56
CA GLN A 272 -37.51 -7.65 -15.11
C GLN A 272 -36.20 -6.91 -14.77
N TRP A 273 -36.12 -6.29 -13.59
CA TRP A 273 -34.86 -5.75 -13.08
C TRP A 273 -34.10 -6.80 -12.28
N ASP A 274 -32.78 -6.82 -12.44
CA ASP A 274 -31.82 -7.59 -11.64
C ASP A 274 -30.55 -6.73 -11.37
N CYS A 275 -29.56 -7.28 -10.66
CA CYS A 275 -28.40 -6.54 -10.16
C CYS A 275 -27.04 -6.85 -10.82
N GLY A 276 -27.01 -7.61 -11.91
CA GLY A 276 -25.80 -7.82 -12.72
C GLY A 276 -24.71 -8.65 -12.03
N ILE A 277 -25.09 -9.39 -10.98
CA ILE A 277 -24.26 -10.37 -10.25
C ILE A 277 -24.31 -11.75 -10.92
#